data_AF-A0A2N1MZ18-F1
#
_entry.id   AF-A0A2N1MZ18-F1
#
_cell.length_a   1.000
_cell.length_b   1.000
_cell.length_c   1.000
_cell.angle_alpha   90.00
_cell.angle_beta   90.00
_cell.angle_gamma   90.00
#
_symmetry.space_group_name_H-M   'P 1'
#
loop_
_entity.id
_entity.type
_entity.pdbx_description
1 polymer ?
#
loop_
_entity_poly.entity_id
_entity_poly.type
_entity_poly.pdbx_seq_one_letter_code
_entity_poly.pdbx_strand_id
1 'polypeptide(L)'
;MNSFFIQKPDENTNMFIDFRTSLLAMYNFLTGDSSALSNWPFLNNQSLVILIVLFSLLVVVYLMNLFIGLLNMAINKDDDRVSYLKQKAEILAEIELFYLLPNQRRWNSWFPEVIYYYANVDKAREEIKRLIKNGEWTDSFPEM
;
A
#
# COMPACT_ATOMS: atom_id res chain seq x y z
N MET A 1 48.95 -10.27 33.94
CA MET A 1 48.52 -8.94 33.45
C MET A 1 48.16 -9.08 31.98
N ASN A 2 46.88 -9.22 31.64
CA ASN A 2 46.43 -9.33 30.24
C ASN A 2 45.63 -8.08 29.87
N SER A 3 46.26 -7.15 29.17
CA SER A 3 45.66 -5.90 28.68
C SER A 3 44.97 -6.04 27.32
N PHE A 4 44.31 -7.18 27.06
CA PHE A 4 43.85 -7.56 25.70
C PHE A 4 42.34 -7.41 25.45
N PHE A 5 41.58 -6.74 26.30
CA PHE A 5 40.11 -6.58 26.13
C PHE A 5 39.65 -5.13 25.97
N ILE A 6 40.43 -4.27 25.31
CA ILE A 6 39.92 -2.99 24.82
C ILE A 6 39.69 -3.14 23.33
N GLN A 7 38.46 -3.48 22.94
CA GLN A 7 38.05 -3.45 21.55
C GLN A 7 38.20 -2.00 21.06
N LYS A 8 39.02 -1.80 20.03
CA LYS A 8 39.17 -0.48 19.42
C LYS A 8 37.83 -0.14 18.77
N PRO A 9 37.24 1.05 19.03
CA PRO A 9 35.96 1.40 18.45
C PRO A 9 36.05 1.36 16.92
N ASP A 10 35.24 0.50 16.30
CA ASP A 10 34.97 0.44 14.87
C ASP A 10 33.94 1.52 14.47
N GLU A 11 33.80 1.80 13.18
CA GLU A 11 32.85 2.78 12.61
C GLU A 11 31.40 2.53 13.09
N ASN A 12 31.03 1.28 13.40
CA ASN A 12 29.71 0.90 13.90
C ASN A 12 29.55 0.98 15.43
N THR A 13 30.58 1.39 16.17
CA THR A 13 30.52 1.43 17.65
C THR A 13 29.57 2.50 18.17
N ASN A 14 29.35 3.59 17.42
CA ASN A 14 28.36 4.59 17.77
C ASN A 14 27.68 5.12 16.51
N MET A 15 26.50 4.57 16.22
CA MET A 15 25.71 4.97 15.06
C MET A 15 25.12 6.39 15.17
N PHE A 16 25.23 7.05 16.32
CA PHE A 16 24.72 8.40 16.53
C PHE A 16 25.72 9.54 16.24
N ILE A 17 26.90 9.21 15.70
CA ILE A 17 27.93 10.22 15.33
C ILE A 17 27.55 10.96 14.05
N ASP A 18 27.03 10.25 13.04
CA ASP A 18 26.61 10.83 11.77
C ASP A 18 25.08 10.87 11.64
N PHE A 19 24.57 11.86 10.91
CA PHE A 19 23.13 12.02 10.72
C PHE A 19 22.52 10.84 9.94
N ARG A 20 23.20 10.32 8.92
CA ARG A 20 22.68 9.19 8.12
C ARG A 20 22.63 7.91 8.94
N THR A 21 23.69 7.63 9.69
CA THR A 21 23.75 6.44 10.55
C THR A 21 22.77 6.53 11.72
N SER A 22 22.54 7.73 12.26
CA SER A 22 21.57 7.93 13.33
C SER A 22 20.13 7.77 12.85
N LEU A 23 19.82 8.24 11.63
CA LEU A 23 18.53 7.99 11.00
C LEU A 23 18.29 6.49 10.77
N LEU A 24 19.30 5.77 10.29
CA LEU A 24 19.24 4.31 10.11
C LEU A 24 19.06 3.59 11.45
N ALA A 25 19.76 4.00 12.50
CA ALA A 25 19.61 3.46 13.84
C ALA A 25 18.19 3.65 14.38
N MET A 26 17.58 4.82 14.15
CA MET A 26 16.19 5.08 14.54
C MET A 26 15.17 4.26 13.74
N TYR A 27 15.43 4.03 12.44
CA TYR A 27 14.61 3.14 11.62
C TYR A 27 14.69 1.69 12.12
N ASN A 28 15.90 1.19 12.39
CA ASN A 28 16.09 -0.14 12.95
C ASN A 28 15.37 -0.28 14.31
N PHE A 29 15.47 0.75 15.16
CA PHE A 29 14.77 0.80 16.43
C PHE A 29 13.25 0.75 16.26
N LEU A 30 12.69 1.45 15.27
CA LEU A 30 11.28 1.39 14.94
C LEU A 30 10.83 -0.03 14.54
N THR A 31 11.68 -0.76 13.82
CA THR A 31 11.42 -2.17 13.43
C THR A 31 11.71 -3.19 14.53
N GLY A 32 12.18 -2.75 15.70
CA GLY A 32 12.42 -3.59 16.87
C GLY A 32 13.88 -3.96 17.13
N ASP A 33 14.82 -3.53 16.29
CA ASP A 33 16.26 -3.74 16.51
C ASP A 33 16.86 -2.62 17.36
N SER A 34 17.24 -2.96 18.60
CA SER A 34 17.84 -2.04 19.57
C SER A 34 19.37 -2.13 19.65
N SER A 35 20.01 -2.85 18.72
CA SER A 35 21.47 -3.05 18.68
C SER A 35 22.25 -1.73 18.72
N ALA A 36 21.77 -0.69 18.05
CA ALA A 36 22.38 0.63 18.04
C ALA A 36 22.41 1.32 19.43
N LEU A 37 21.51 0.93 20.34
CA LEU A 37 21.42 1.49 21.69
C LEU A 37 22.16 0.63 22.73
N SER A 38 22.62 -0.57 22.37
CA SER A 38 23.29 -1.50 23.29
C SER A 38 24.57 -0.93 23.92
N ASN A 39 25.25 -0.03 23.22
CA ASN A 39 26.47 0.63 23.69
C ASN A 39 26.22 1.70 24.77
N TRP A 40 24.95 2.01 25.08
CA TRP A 40 24.55 3.07 26.01
C TRP A 40 23.87 2.47 27.24
N PRO A 41 24.57 2.31 28.39
CA PRO A 41 23.95 1.78 29.59
C PRO A 41 22.86 2.74 30.11
N PHE A 42 21.65 2.22 30.29
CA PHE A 42 20.46 2.98 30.71
C PHE A 42 20.61 3.68 32.06
N LEU A 43 21.38 3.08 32.98
CA LEU A 43 21.60 3.61 34.33
C LEU A 43 22.41 4.92 34.34
N ASN A 44 23.22 5.18 33.31
CA ASN A 44 24.09 6.35 33.27
C ASN A 44 23.50 7.51 32.47
N ASN A 45 22.38 7.31 31.76
CA ASN A 45 21.85 8.27 30.80
C ASN A 45 20.32 8.43 30.93
N GLN A 46 19.89 9.08 32.02
CA GLN A 46 18.46 9.26 32.32
C GLN A 46 17.69 9.97 31.18
N SER A 47 18.28 10.98 30.54
CA SER A 47 17.66 11.69 29.41
C SER A 47 17.41 10.78 28.20
N LEU A 48 18.33 9.86 27.92
CA LEU A 48 18.22 8.91 26.81
C LEU A 48 17.08 7.92 27.08
N VAL A 49 16.95 7.43 28.31
CA VAL A 49 15.83 6.55 28.71
C VAL A 49 14.49 7.25 28.52
N ILE A 50 14.37 8.51 28.94
CA ILE A 50 13.15 9.30 28.73
C ILE A 50 12.83 9.43 27.24
N LEU A 51 13.83 9.71 26.40
CA LEU A 51 13.66 9.84 24.95
C LEU A 51 13.19 8.53 24.30
N ILE A 52 13.77 7.38 24.68
CA ILE A 52 13.35 6.05 24.20
C ILE A 52 11.89 5.78 24.55
N VAL A 53 11.50 6.02 25.80
CA VAL A 53 10.14 5.76 26.28
C VAL A 53 9.14 6.64 25.54
N LEU A 54 9.43 7.93 25.40
CA LEU A 54 8.59 8.87 24.65
C LEU A 54 8.48 8.49 23.17
N PHE A 55 9.60 8.16 22.52
CA PHE A 55 9.60 7.71 21.13
C PHE A 55 8.76 6.44 20.95
N SER A 56 8.91 5.46 21.84
CA SER A 56 8.16 4.21 21.78
C SER A 56 6.66 4.45 21.93
N LEU A 57 6.25 5.30 22.87
CA LEU A 57 4.84 5.63 23.08
C LEU A 57 4.25 6.40 21.89
N LEU A 58 4.96 7.39 21.37
CA LEU A 58 4.44 8.25 20.29
C LEU A 58 4.48 7.57 18.92
N VAL A 59 5.58 6.92 18.56
CA VAL A 59 5.77 6.39 17.21
C VAL A 59 5.30 4.95 17.11
N VAL A 60 5.83 4.07 17.97
CA VAL A 60 5.52 2.63 17.91
C VAL A 60 4.08 2.35 18.33
N VAL A 61 3.62 2.93 19.45
CA VAL A 61 2.26 2.66 19.94
C VAL A 61 1.24 3.55 19.26
N TYR A 62 1.37 4.87 19.33
CA TYR A 62 0.33 5.76 18.83
C TYR A 62 0.30 5.82 17.29
N LEU A 63 1.41 6.18 16.65
CA LEU A 63 1.43 6.43 15.20
C LEU A 63 1.21 5.14 14.38
N MET A 64 1.81 4.01 14.75
CA MET A 64 1.56 2.75 14.02
C MET A 64 0.12 2.28 14.13
N ASN A 65 -0.49 2.36 15.32
CA ASN A 65 -1.89 1.98 15.49
C ASN A 65 -2.84 2.92 14.74
N LEU A 66 -2.54 4.23 14.73
CA LEU A 66 -3.27 5.20 13.93
C LEU A 66 -3.13 4.88 12.43
N PHE A 67 -1.92 4.58 11.96
CA PHE A 67 -1.66 4.24 10.57
C PHE A 67 -2.43 2.99 10.14
N ILE A 68 -2.43 1.92 10.95
CA ILE A 68 -3.21 0.70 10.69
C ILE A 68 -4.72 1.03 10.64
N GLY A 69 -5.22 1.87 11.54
CA GLY A 69 -6.63 2.27 11.56
C GLY A 69 -7.05 3.07 10.32
N LEU A 70 -6.21 4.03 9.89
CA LEU A 70 -6.43 4.80 8.67
C LEU A 70 -6.34 3.91 7.42
N LEU A 71 -5.36 3.00 7.38
CA LEU A 71 -5.20 2.07 6.27
C LEU A 71 -6.42 1.16 6.13
N ASN A 72 -6.92 0.61 7.24
CA ASN A 72 -8.13 -0.19 7.25
C ASN A 72 -9.36 0.60 6.76
N MET A 73 -9.47 1.87 7.13
CA MET A 73 -10.55 2.73 6.64
C MET A 73 -10.45 2.98 5.12
N ALA A 74 -9.25 3.19 4.61
CA ALA A 74 -9.01 3.38 3.18
C ALA A 74 -9.32 2.12 2.37
N ILE A 75 -8.91 0.94 2.87
CA ILE A 75 -9.20 -0.35 2.21
C ILE A 75 -10.70 -0.61 2.12
N ASN A 76 -11.48 -0.30 3.17
CA ASN A 76 -12.91 -0.59 3.20
C ASN A 76 -13.77 0.36 2.34
N LYS A 77 -13.20 1.41 1.73
CA LYS A 77 -13.98 2.46 1.07
C LYS A 77 -14.35 2.14 -0.37
N ASP A 78 -13.61 1.25 -1.03
CA ASP A 78 -13.82 0.95 -2.46
C ASP A 78 -14.52 -0.39 -2.65
N ASP A 79 -15.52 -0.41 -3.53
CA ASP A 79 -16.17 -1.65 -3.98
C ASP A 79 -15.20 -2.38 -4.92
N ASP A 80 -14.26 -3.12 -4.31
CA ASP A 80 -13.10 -3.74 -4.94
C ASP A 80 -13.43 -4.46 -6.25
N ARG A 81 -14.63 -5.05 -6.33
CA ARG A 81 -15.03 -5.85 -7.49
C ARG A 81 -15.25 -5.02 -8.74
N VAL A 82 -15.86 -3.84 -8.65
CA VAL A 82 -16.13 -3.01 -9.83
C VAL A 82 -14.82 -2.40 -10.35
N SER A 83 -14.00 -1.88 -9.46
CA SER A 83 -12.67 -1.35 -9.79
C SER A 83 -11.76 -2.43 -10.37
N TYR A 84 -11.77 -3.64 -9.80
CA TYR A 84 -11.04 -4.80 -10.32
C TYR A 84 -11.49 -5.19 -11.73
N LEU A 85 -12.80 -5.29 -11.96
CA LEU A 85 -13.33 -5.64 -13.29
C LEU A 85 -13.00 -4.57 -14.33
N LYS A 86 -13.05 -3.29 -13.95
CA LYS A 86 -12.64 -2.18 -14.81
C LYS A 86 -11.16 -2.28 -15.19
N GLN A 87 -10.27 -2.44 -14.22
CA GLN A 87 -8.83 -2.60 -14.48
C GLN A 87 -8.55 -3.83 -15.34
N LYS A 88 -9.24 -4.94 -15.09
CA LYS A 88 -9.13 -6.16 -15.89
C LYS A 88 -9.56 -5.92 -17.35
N ALA A 89 -10.65 -5.20 -17.57
CA ALA A 89 -11.12 -4.87 -18.91
C ALA A 89 -10.14 -3.93 -19.64
N GLU A 90 -9.57 -2.96 -18.93
CA GLU A 90 -8.57 -2.03 -19.48
C GLU A 90 -7.30 -2.75 -19.94
N ILE A 91 -6.78 -3.66 -19.10
CA ILE A 91 -5.62 -4.51 -19.45
C ILE A 91 -5.94 -5.41 -20.64
N LEU A 92 -7.14 -6.00 -20.69
CA LEU A 92 -7.55 -6.83 -21.83
C LEU A 92 -7.61 -6.01 -23.13
N ALA A 93 -8.18 -4.81 -23.09
CA ALA A 93 -8.24 -3.92 -24.24
C ALA A 93 -6.83 -3.52 -24.74
N GLU A 94 -5.89 -3.29 -23.81
CA GLU A 94 -4.50 -2.99 -24.15
C GLU A 94 -3.81 -4.18 -24.83
N ILE A 95 -4.00 -5.40 -24.29
CA ILE A 95 -3.49 -6.64 -24.89
C ILE A 95 -4.06 -6.82 -26.30
N GLU A 96 -5.37 -6.62 -26.46
CA GLU A 96 -6.06 -6.78 -27.74
C GLU A 96 -5.54 -5.81 -28.79
N LEU A 97 -5.29 -4.55 -28.41
CA LEU A 97 -4.92 -3.50 -29.33
C LEU A 97 -3.44 -3.53 -29.71
N PHE A 98 -2.54 -3.79 -28.76
CA PHE A 98 -1.09 -3.68 -28.96
C PHE A 98 -0.36 -5.01 -29.10
N TYR A 99 -0.85 -6.09 -28.51
CA TYR A 99 -0.10 -7.35 -28.39
C TYR A 99 -0.64 -8.48 -29.29
N LEU A 100 -1.88 -8.36 -29.81
CA LEU A 100 -2.46 -9.36 -30.72
C LEU A 100 -2.22 -9.06 -32.20
N LEU A 101 -1.73 -10.08 -32.92
CA LEU A 101 -1.59 -10.06 -34.37
C LEU A 101 -2.96 -9.92 -35.07
N PRO A 102 -3.03 -9.31 -36.28
CA PRO A 102 -4.29 -9.13 -37.01
C PRO A 102 -5.09 -10.42 -37.23
N ASN A 103 -4.39 -11.55 -37.40
CA ASN A 103 -5.03 -12.85 -37.59
C ASN A 103 -5.66 -13.39 -36.30
N GLN A 104 -5.05 -13.14 -35.13
CA GLN A 104 -5.58 -13.59 -33.84
C GLN A 104 -6.81 -12.78 -33.41
N ARG A 105 -6.87 -11.48 -33.76
CA ARG A 105 -8.06 -10.65 -33.52
C ARG A 105 -9.29 -11.07 -34.34
N ARG A 106 -9.09 -11.78 -35.46
CA ARG A 106 -10.18 -12.27 -36.34
C ARG A 106 -10.62 -13.69 -36.01
N TRP A 107 -10.10 -14.29 -34.94
CA TRP A 107 -10.55 -15.60 -34.51
C TRP A 107 -11.87 -15.51 -33.77
N ASN A 108 -12.95 -15.92 -34.45
CA ASN A 108 -14.31 -15.94 -33.90
C ASN A 108 -14.45 -16.74 -32.59
N SER A 109 -13.55 -17.70 -32.34
CA SER A 109 -13.55 -18.46 -31.09
C SER A 109 -13.05 -17.66 -29.89
N TRP A 110 -12.21 -16.63 -30.11
CA TRP A 110 -11.69 -15.75 -29.05
C TRP A 110 -12.43 -14.41 -29.02
N PHE A 111 -12.83 -13.91 -30.20
CA PHE A 111 -13.57 -12.66 -30.39
C PHE A 111 -14.83 -12.92 -31.21
N PRO A 112 -15.93 -13.35 -30.57
CA PRO A 112 -17.19 -13.56 -31.26
C PRO A 112 -17.78 -12.20 -31.71
N GLU A 113 -18.47 -12.21 -32.86
CA GLU A 113 -19.13 -11.02 -33.41
C GLU A 113 -20.27 -10.50 -32.50
N VAL A 114 -20.89 -11.39 -31.72
CA VAL A 114 -21.99 -11.06 -30.80
C VAL A 114 -21.71 -11.66 -29.42
N ILE A 115 -21.79 -10.83 -28.38
CA ILE A 115 -21.65 -11.24 -26.97
C ILE A 115 -23.02 -11.12 -26.29
N TYR A 116 -23.60 -12.25 -25.87
CA TYR A 116 -24.83 -12.25 -25.07
C TYR A 116 -24.48 -12.10 -23.60
N TYR A 117 -24.98 -11.04 -22.96
CA TYR A 117 -24.86 -10.86 -21.51
C TYR A 117 -26.23 -10.99 -20.84
N TYR A 118 -26.30 -11.79 -19.77
CA TYR A 118 -27.50 -11.90 -18.96
C TYR A 118 -27.43 -10.87 -17.84
N ALA A 119 -28.27 -9.83 -17.92
CA ALA A 119 -28.46 -8.87 -16.86
C ALA A 119 -29.73 -9.21 -16.07
N ASN A 120 -29.64 -9.12 -14.74
CA ASN A 120 -30.82 -9.27 -13.88
C ASN A 120 -31.73 -8.05 -14.08
N VAL A 121 -32.99 -8.30 -14.47
CA VAL A 121 -33.99 -7.26 -14.79
C VAL A 121 -34.26 -6.34 -13.60
N ASP A 122 -34.27 -6.87 -12.37
CA ASP A 122 -34.54 -6.08 -11.17
C ASP A 122 -33.41 -5.10 -10.88
N LYS A 123 -32.16 -5.56 -10.97
CA LYS A 123 -30.96 -4.71 -10.79
C LYS A 123 -30.87 -3.64 -11.88
N ALA A 124 -31.16 -4.00 -13.13
CA ALA A 124 -31.17 -3.05 -14.23
C ALA A 124 -32.22 -1.95 -14.01
N ARG A 125 -33.43 -2.33 -13.56
CA ARG A 125 -34.51 -1.39 -13.28
C ARG A 125 -34.19 -0.47 -12.10
N GLU A 126 -33.53 -0.98 -11.06
CA GLU A 126 -33.08 -0.18 -9.92
C GLU A 126 -32.07 0.89 -10.35
N GLU A 127 -31.09 0.52 -11.18
CA GLU A 127 -30.07 1.44 -11.68
C GLU A 127 -30.65 2.51 -12.60
N ILE A 128 -31.58 2.14 -13.50
CA ILE A 128 -32.29 3.11 -14.35
C ILE A 128 -33.02 4.16 -13.50
N LYS A 129 -33.72 3.73 -12.43
CA LYS A 129 -34.38 4.67 -11.51
C LYS A 129 -33.38 5.59 -10.82
N ARG A 130 -32.20 5.08 -10.45
CA ARG A 130 -31.12 5.87 -9.86
C ARG A 130 -30.60 6.94 -10.83
N LEU A 131 -30.34 6.57 -12.08
CA LEU A 131 -29.87 7.47 -13.13
C LEU A 131 -30.89 8.57 -13.45
N ILE A 132 -32.18 8.21 -13.53
CA ILE A 132 -33.27 9.20 -13.72
C ILE A 132 -33.30 10.18 -12.55
N LYS A 133 -33.17 9.70 -11.30
CA LYS A 133 -33.16 10.56 -10.12
C LYS A 133 -31.96 11.53 -10.11
N ASN A 134 -30.82 11.10 -10.63
CA ASN A 134 -29.61 11.92 -10.73
C ASN A 134 -29.61 12.87 -11.95
N GLY A 135 -30.59 12.74 -12.85
CA GLY A 135 -30.63 13.51 -14.10
C GLY A 135 -29.60 13.07 -15.15
N GLU A 136 -28.99 11.88 -14.96
CA GLU A 136 -27.93 11.31 -15.82
C GLU A 136 -28.50 10.37 -16.90
N TRP A 137 -29.82 10.16 -16.92
CA TRP A 137 -30.47 9.28 -17.89
C TRP A 137 -30.64 9.98 -19.24
N THR A 138 -30.15 9.35 -20.30
CA THR A 138 -30.33 9.79 -21.69
C THR A 138 -30.98 8.69 -22.53
N ASP A 139 -32.03 9.02 -23.28
CA ASP A 139 -32.73 8.07 -24.18
C ASP A 139 -31.97 7.79 -25.49
N SER A 140 -30.85 8.49 -25.71
CA SER A 140 -29.96 8.29 -26.86
C SER A 140 -29.01 7.12 -26.62
N PHE A 141 -29.03 6.14 -27.53
CA PHE A 141 -27.91 5.20 -27.63
C PHE A 141 -26.64 5.98 -28.03
N PRO A 142 -25.48 5.72 -27.40
CA PRO A 142 -24.23 6.27 -27.90
C PRO A 142 -24.02 5.76 -29.32
N GLU A 143 -23.79 6.68 -30.26
CA GLU A 143 -23.37 6.33 -31.62
C GLU A 143 -22.06 5.54 -31.52
N MET A 144 -22.07 4.31 -32.05
CA MET A 144 -20.90 3.42 -32.11
C MET A 144 -19.91 3.87 -33.18
#